data_AF-Q4CZR5-F1
#
_entry.id   AF-Q4CZR5-F1
#
_cell.length_a   1.000
_cell.length_b   1.000
_cell.length_c   1.000
_cell.angle_alpha   90.00
_cell.angle_beta   90.00
_cell.angle_gamma   90.00
#
_symmetry.space_group_name_H-M   'P 1'
#
loop_
_entity.id
_entity.type
_entity.pdbx_description
1 polymer ?
#
loop_
_entity_poly.entity_id
_entity_poly.type
_entity_poly.pdbx_seq_one_letter_code
_entity_poly.pdbx_strand_id
1 'polypeptide(L)'
;MVYTRWKCDRLPVFQLKLFSQEYPLHTTVGILCMMFLWKHMGHCSEETERKHGWWAGYPYWRDPIARRNEAKYKQLINKNDVDITDPKWTGCSFEQLEKLKELI
;
A
#
# COMPACT_ATOMS: atom_id res chain seq x y z
N MET A 1 36.93 7.91 -27.91
CA MET A 1 35.53 8.30 -27.67
C MET A 1 35.56 9.67 -27.00
N VAL A 2 34.99 10.71 -27.61
CA VAL A 2 35.03 12.07 -27.03
C VAL A 2 34.06 12.15 -25.85
N TYR A 3 34.57 12.53 -24.67
CA TYR A 3 33.76 12.77 -23.49
C TYR A 3 32.75 13.88 -23.80
N THR A 4 31.48 13.52 -23.84
CA THR A 4 30.38 14.47 -24.00
C THR A 4 29.46 14.23 -22.82
N ARG A 5 29.21 15.29 -22.05
CA ARG A 5 28.45 15.27 -20.81
C ARG A 5 27.13 14.48 -20.93
N TRP A 6 26.42 14.70 -22.03
CA TRP A 6 25.18 14.00 -22.37
C TRP A 6 25.30 12.47 -22.55
N LYS A 7 26.47 11.94 -22.91
CA LYS A 7 26.70 10.48 -23.02
C LYS A 7 26.98 9.84 -21.66
N CYS A 8 27.56 10.58 -20.72
CA CYS A 8 27.85 10.09 -19.37
C CYS A 8 26.64 10.25 -18.42
N ASP A 9 25.84 11.31 -18.59
CA ASP A 9 24.69 11.61 -17.72
C ASP A 9 23.48 10.68 -17.92
N ARG A 10 23.47 9.81 -18.94
CA ARG A 10 22.42 8.80 -19.12
C ARG A 10 22.50 7.63 -18.15
N LEU A 11 23.65 7.44 -17.52
CA LEU A 11 23.78 6.41 -16.49
C LEU A 11 23.00 6.89 -15.25
N PRO A 12 22.04 6.11 -14.72
CA PRO A 12 21.14 6.55 -13.64
C PRO A 12 21.89 7.05 -12.40
N VAL A 13 23.10 6.54 -12.18
CA VAL A 13 24.01 6.96 -11.09
C VAL A 13 24.41 8.44 -11.22
N PHE A 14 24.58 8.96 -12.44
CA PHE A 14 24.96 10.34 -12.68
C PHE A 14 23.77 11.31 -12.67
N GLN A 15 22.54 10.84 -12.86
CA GLN A 15 21.34 11.69 -12.78
C GLN A 15 21.13 12.26 -11.36
N LEU A 16 21.37 11.45 -10.33
CA LEU A 16 21.32 11.91 -8.93
C LEU A 16 22.38 12.98 -8.66
N LYS A 17 23.59 12.80 -9.21
CA LYS A 17 24.66 13.79 -9.11
C LYS A 17 24.30 15.08 -9.86
N LEU A 18 23.69 14.97 -11.04
CA LEU A 18 23.25 16.11 -11.85
C LEU A 18 22.21 16.94 -11.10
N PHE A 19 21.17 16.28 -10.57
CA PHE A 19 20.10 16.97 -9.85
C PHE A 19 20.61 17.63 -8.56
N SER A 20 21.45 16.93 -7.79
CA SER A 20 21.98 17.47 -6.53
C SER A 20 22.98 18.62 -6.73
N GLN A 21 23.76 18.63 -7.82
CA GLN A 21 24.76 19.66 -8.08
C GLN A 21 24.23 20.85 -8.89
N GLU A 22 23.46 20.61 -9.95
CA GLU A 22 22.97 21.69 -10.82
C GLU A 22 21.65 22.30 -10.33
N TYR A 23 20.85 21.51 -9.60
CA TYR A 23 19.53 21.91 -9.15
C TYR A 23 19.33 21.66 -7.64
N PRO A 24 20.20 22.23 -6.77
CA PRO A 24 20.17 21.95 -5.35
C PRO A 24 18.84 22.32 -4.69
N LEU A 25 18.20 23.41 -5.13
CA LEU A 25 16.87 23.81 -4.67
C LEU A 25 15.77 22.79 -5.02
N HIS A 26 15.76 22.28 -6.26
CA HIS A 26 14.79 21.27 -6.66
C HIS A 26 14.99 19.96 -5.89
N THR A 27 16.25 19.60 -5.64
CA THR A 27 16.57 18.40 -4.85
C THR A 27 16.09 18.53 -3.42
N THR A 28 16.28 19.70 -2.78
CA THR A 28 15.77 19.95 -1.42
C THR A 28 14.24 19.92 -1.37
N VAL A 29 13.55 20.53 -2.34
CA VAL A 29 12.08 20.43 -2.44
C VAL A 29 11.64 18.99 -2.62
N GLY A 30 12.31 18.21 -3.48
CA GLY A 30 12.00 16.79 -3.69
C GLY A 30 12.15 15.96 -2.42
N ILE A 31 13.22 16.19 -1.65
CA ILE A 31 13.43 15.53 -0.35
C ILE A 31 12.32 15.93 0.64
N LEU A 32 11.98 17.22 0.73
CA LEU A 32 10.91 17.68 1.61
C LEU A 32 9.55 17.08 1.23
N CYS A 33 9.24 16.98 -0.06
CA CYS A 33 8.03 16.31 -0.55
C CYS A 33 8.01 14.82 -0.16
N MET A 34 9.14 14.11 -0.31
CA MET A 34 9.24 12.72 0.11
C MET A 34 9.09 12.57 1.62
N MET A 35 9.69 13.45 2.43
CA MET A 35 9.52 13.45 3.88
C MET A 35 8.06 13.71 4.28
N PHE A 36 7.40 14.64 3.59
CA PHE A 36 5.98 14.91 3.82
C PHE A 36 5.10 13.70 3.47
N LEU A 37 5.31 13.10 2.30
CA LEU A 37 4.63 11.86 1.89
C LEU A 37 4.86 10.74 2.89
N TRP A 38 6.10 10.56 3.35
CA TRP A 38 6.44 9.54 4.33
C TRP A 38 5.74 9.78 5.67
N LYS A 39 5.73 11.04 6.15
CA LYS A 39 5.01 11.41 7.38
C LYS A 39 3.51 11.15 7.28
N HIS A 40 2.93 11.33 6.09
CA HIS A 40 1.50 11.16 5.85
C HIS A 40 1.12 9.81 5.22
N MET A 41 2.05 8.87 5.07
CA MET A 41 1.77 7.54 4.52
C MET A 41 0.69 6.80 5.32
N GLY A 42 0.61 7.02 6.64
CA GLY A 42 -0.44 6.44 7.49
C GLY A 42 -1.84 6.94 7.14
N HIS A 43 -1.97 8.08 6.47
CA HIS A 43 -3.25 8.61 5.97
C HIS A 43 -3.68 7.97 4.65
N CYS A 44 -2.78 7.24 3.98
CA CYS A 44 -3.04 6.43 2.81
C CYS A 44 -3.23 4.94 3.17
N SER A 45 -3.51 4.62 4.44
CA SER A 45 -3.75 3.25 4.89
C SER A 45 -5.16 2.79 4.50
N GLU A 46 -5.36 1.48 4.31
CA GLU A 46 -6.69 0.92 4.02
C GLU A 46 -7.73 1.31 5.10
N GLU A 47 -7.31 1.44 6.36
CA GLU A 47 -8.18 1.89 7.45
C GLU A 47 -8.62 3.35 7.31
N THR A 48 -7.73 4.24 6.87
CA THR A 48 -8.02 5.66 6.70
C THR A 48 -8.80 5.94 5.42
N GLU A 49 -8.56 5.19 4.34
CA GLU A 49 -9.28 5.29 3.06
C GLU A 49 -10.79 5.10 3.28
N ARG A 50 -11.20 4.13 4.11
CA ARG A 50 -12.62 3.90 4.43
C ARG A 50 -13.20 4.95 5.38
N LYS A 51 -12.42 5.40 6.37
CA LYS A 51 -12.86 6.43 7.35
C LYS A 51 -13.03 7.80 6.71
N HIS A 52 -12.29 8.13 5.66
CA HIS A 52 -12.34 9.45 5.03
C HIS A 52 -13.06 9.45 3.69
N GLY A 53 -13.34 8.31 3.06
CA GLY A 53 -13.99 8.25 1.74
C GLY A 53 -15.23 9.14 1.56
N TRP A 54 -16.00 9.42 2.62
CA TRP A 54 -17.16 10.33 2.61
C TRP A 54 -16.86 11.73 2.08
N TRP A 55 -15.61 12.20 2.11
CA TRP A 55 -15.24 13.56 1.69
C TRP A 55 -15.64 13.88 0.23
N ALA A 56 -15.85 12.85 -0.60
CA ALA A 56 -16.22 12.98 -2.01
C ALA A 56 -17.60 12.38 -2.37
N GLY A 57 -18.50 12.14 -1.39
CA GLY A 57 -19.83 11.58 -1.68
C GLY A 57 -19.80 10.06 -1.93
N TYR A 58 -19.14 9.33 -1.04
CA TYR A 58 -18.89 7.89 -1.20
C TYR A 58 -20.19 7.05 -1.14
N PRO A 59 -20.43 6.15 -2.13
CA PRO A 59 -21.65 5.36 -2.20
C PRO A 59 -21.59 4.13 -1.27
N TYR A 60 -21.98 4.34 -0.01
CA TYR A 60 -21.95 3.30 1.04
C TYR A 60 -22.77 2.04 0.72
N TRP A 61 -23.85 2.17 -0.07
CA TRP A 61 -24.67 1.01 -0.46
C TRP A 61 -23.95 0.06 -1.42
N ARG A 62 -22.94 0.54 -2.15
CA ARG A 62 -22.18 -0.26 -3.11
C ARG A 62 -20.79 -0.62 -2.59
N ASP A 63 -20.23 0.22 -1.71
CA ASP A 63 -18.98 0.02 -0.99
C ASP A 63 -17.84 -0.53 -1.87
N PRO A 64 -17.42 0.21 -2.92
CA PRO A 64 -16.41 -0.26 -3.88
C PRO A 64 -15.06 -0.58 -3.24
N ILE A 65 -14.64 0.17 -2.21
CA ILE A 65 -13.39 -0.09 -1.47
C ILE A 65 -13.48 -1.45 -0.77
N ALA A 66 -14.61 -1.75 -0.13
CA ALA A 66 -14.79 -3.01 0.58
C ALA A 66 -14.73 -4.21 -0.38
N ARG A 67 -15.40 -4.11 -1.53
CA ARG A 67 -15.36 -5.18 -2.56
C ARG A 67 -13.95 -5.38 -3.14
N ARG A 68 -13.22 -4.29 -3.41
CA ARG A 68 -11.83 -4.36 -3.88
C ARG A 68 -10.94 -5.06 -2.85
N ASN A 69 -11.07 -4.67 -1.58
CA ASN A 69 -10.29 -5.25 -0.50
C ASN A 69 -10.67 -6.72 -0.26
N GLU A 70 -11.96 -7.07 -0.34
CA GLU A 70 -12.43 -8.46 -0.27
C GLU A 70 -11.78 -9.34 -1.35
N ALA A 71 -11.76 -8.87 -2.61
CA ALA A 71 -11.11 -9.61 -3.70
C ALA A 71 -9.60 -9.79 -3.45
N LYS A 72 -8.93 -8.72 -2.98
CA LYS A 72 -7.50 -8.76 -2.62
C LYS A 72 -7.23 -9.74 -1.47
N TYR A 73 -8.03 -9.71 -0.41
CA TYR A 73 -7.86 -10.61 0.73
C TYR A 73 -8.18 -12.07 0.38
N LYS A 74 -9.22 -12.33 -0.43
CA LYS A 74 -9.49 -13.68 -0.95
C LYS A 74 -8.31 -14.25 -1.72
N GLN A 75 -7.67 -13.45 -2.58
CA GLN A 75 -6.44 -13.87 -3.25
C GLN A 75 -5.30 -14.16 -2.27
N LEU A 76 -5.15 -13.32 -1.24
CA LEU A 76 -4.10 -13.47 -0.24
C LEU A 76 -4.29 -14.73 0.63
N ILE A 77 -5.54 -15.04 0.99
CA ILE A 77 -5.93 -16.25 1.72
C ILE A 77 -5.61 -17.48 0.87
N ASN A 78 -6.10 -17.50 -0.37
CA ASN A 78 -5.92 -18.65 -1.27
C ASN A 78 -4.45 -18.86 -1.65
N LYS A 79 -3.65 -17.80 -1.76
CA LYS A 79 -2.23 -17.92 -2.12
C LYS A 79 -1.36 -18.45 -0.98
N ASN A 80 -1.77 -18.21 0.26
CA ASN A 80 -1.01 -18.60 1.44
C ASN A 80 -1.65 -19.78 2.21
N ASP A 81 -2.66 -20.43 1.64
CA ASP A 81 -3.44 -21.51 2.25
C ASP A 81 -3.86 -21.19 3.70
N VAL A 82 -4.36 -19.97 3.91
CA VAL A 82 -4.80 -19.53 5.24
C VAL A 82 -6.14 -20.18 5.55
N ASP A 83 -6.19 -20.97 6.63
CA ASP A 83 -7.45 -21.46 7.17
C ASP A 83 -8.19 -20.30 7.85
N ILE A 84 -9.28 -19.87 7.22
CA ILE A 84 -10.14 -18.78 7.70
C ILE A 84 -10.90 -19.18 8.97
N THR A 85 -11.01 -20.49 9.24
CA THR A 85 -11.68 -21.02 10.43
C THR A 85 -10.75 -21.19 11.62
N ASP A 86 -9.44 -20.93 11.46
CA ASP A 86 -8.48 -21.02 12.56
C ASP A 86 -8.92 -20.10 13.73
N PRO A 87 -8.97 -20.62 14.97
CA PRO A 87 -9.17 -19.86 16.20
C PRO A 87 -8.35 -18.58 16.30
N LYS A 88 -7.14 -18.58 15.72
CA LYS A 88 -6.28 -17.40 15.67
C LYS A 88 -6.96 -16.21 15.00
N TRP A 89 -7.81 -16.45 14.00
CA TRP A 89 -8.49 -15.40 13.24
C TRP A 89 -9.95 -15.19 13.67
N THR A 90 -10.61 -16.24 14.17
CA THR A 90 -12.03 -16.19 14.57
C THR A 90 -12.23 -15.81 16.04
N GLY A 91 -11.24 -16.03 16.91
CA GLY A 91 -11.35 -15.85 18.36
C GLY A 91 -12.21 -16.92 19.06
N CYS A 92 -12.73 -17.91 18.33
CA CYS A 92 -13.50 -19.03 18.86
C CYS A 92 -12.58 -20.17 19.30
N SER A 93 -12.96 -20.95 20.32
CA SER A 93 -12.19 -22.15 20.68
C SER A 93 -12.36 -23.24 19.62
N PHE A 94 -11.33 -24.09 19.45
CA PHE A 94 -11.38 -25.23 18.50
C PHE A 94 -12.63 -26.10 18.71
N GLU A 95 -13.03 -26.35 19.96
CA GLU A 95 -14.23 -27.13 20.31
C GLU A 95 -15.53 -26.50 19.81
N GLN A 96 -15.64 -25.16 19.83
CA GLN A 96 -16.82 -24.46 19.31
C GLN A 96 -16.89 -24.55 17.78
N LEU A 97 -15.73 -24.50 17.11
CA LEU A 97 -15.65 -24.66 15.66
C LEU A 97 -15.99 -26.07 15.21
N GLU A 98 -15.56 -27.11 15.94
CA GLU A 98 -15.96 -28.49 15.67
C GLU A 98 -17.47 -28.69 15.82
N LYS A 99 -18.08 -28.18 16.90
CA LYS A 99 -19.54 -28.24 17.08
C LYS A 99 -20.31 -27.51 15.98
N LEU A 100 -19.78 -26.39 15.49
CA LEU A 100 -20.38 -25.66 14.36
C LEU A 100 -20.23 -26.44 13.04
N LYS A 101 -19.12 -27.16 12.85
CA LYS A 101 -18.92 -28.05 11.70
C LYS A 101 -19.88 -29.23 11.70
N GLU A 102 -20.28 -29.74 12.87
CA GLU A 102 -21.26 -30.82 13.00
C GLU A 102 -22.71 -30.37 12.72
N LEU A 103 -23.00 -29.07 12.77
CA LEU A 103 -24.32 -28.50 12.53
C LEU A 103 -24.61 -28.17 11.06
N ILE A 104 -23.60 -28.20 10.20
CA ILE A 104 -23.69 -27.92 8.75
C ILE A 104 -23.62 -29.24 7.98
#